data_AF-A0A1Q6E550-F1
#
_entry.id   AF-A0A1Q6E550-F1
#
_cell.length_a   1.000
_cell.length_b   1.000
_cell.length_c   1.000
_cell.angle_alpha   90.00
_cell.angle_beta   90.00
_cell.angle_gamma   90.00
#
_symmetry.space_group_name_H-M   'P 1'
#
loop_
_entity.id
_entity.type
_entity.pdbx_description
1 polymer ?
#
loop_
_entity_poly.entity_id
_entity_poly.type
_entity_poly.pdbx_seq_one_letter_code
_entity_poly.pdbx_strand_id
1 'polypeptide(L)'
;MYSAALDSATSSAITTSTSASSVTNTESTSASDSASGTSSAADSSVSAEYRNALAKAQQYSDMMHMSKQGIYDQLTSEYGEKFPADAAQYAIDNVEADWNANALEKAKLYQDQGSMSKSAIHDQLTSQYGEQFTESEADYAIANL
;
A
#
# COMPACT_ATOMS: atom_id res chain seq x y z
N MET A 1 -68.99 -14.00 -9.50
CA MET A 1 -69.78 -13.89 -8.25
C MET A 1 -68.81 -14.20 -7.10
N TYR A 2 -68.20 -13.17 -6.49
CA TYR A 2 -68.42 -12.72 -5.09
C TYR A 2 -67.78 -13.68 -4.05
N SER A 3 -66.92 -13.35 -3.09
CA SER A 3 -66.42 -12.12 -2.41
C SER A 3 -65.11 -12.49 -1.69
N ALA A 4 -64.04 -11.70 -1.62
CA ALA A 4 -63.81 -10.39 -0.98
C ALA A 4 -63.79 -10.41 0.57
N ALA A 5 -62.58 -10.25 1.13
CA ALA A 5 -62.26 -9.55 2.39
C ALA A 5 -60.88 -8.92 2.14
N LEU A 6 -60.71 -7.61 1.89
CA LEU A 6 -60.93 -6.43 2.75
C LEU A 6 -60.19 -6.56 4.09
N ASP A 7 -58.97 -6.05 4.13
CA ASP A 7 -58.57 -5.21 5.26
C ASP A 7 -57.88 -3.96 4.71
N SER A 8 -58.29 -2.83 5.26
CA SER A 8 -58.11 -1.48 4.72
C SER A 8 -57.52 -0.60 5.81
N ALA A 9 -56.57 0.23 5.39
CA ALA A 9 -56.26 1.55 5.92
C ALA A 9 -55.70 1.67 7.34
N THR A 10 -54.51 2.27 7.44
CA THR A 10 -54.15 3.45 8.26
C THR A 10 -52.61 3.59 8.21
N SER A 11 -51.96 4.76 8.26
CA SER A 11 -52.32 6.16 8.14
C SER A 11 -51.01 6.91 7.89
N SER A 12 -51.06 7.94 7.05
CA SER A 12 -49.97 8.87 6.80
C SER A 12 -49.60 9.74 8.02
N ALA A 13 -48.37 10.26 7.93
CA ALA A 13 -47.85 11.51 8.51
C ALA A 13 -47.30 11.48 9.95
N ILE A 14 -45.99 11.75 10.07
CA ILE A 14 -45.51 12.73 11.04
C ILE A 14 -44.23 13.47 10.57
N THR A 15 -44.43 14.76 10.34
CA THR A 15 -43.58 15.93 10.68
C THR A 15 -42.08 15.94 10.36
N THR A 16 -41.75 16.81 9.42
CA THR A 16 -40.62 17.76 9.48
C THR A 16 -40.40 18.33 10.89
N SER A 17 -39.15 18.27 11.37
CA SER A 17 -38.66 19.19 12.41
C SER A 17 -37.28 19.73 12.03
N THR A 18 -37.29 21.02 11.77
CA THR A 18 -36.13 21.91 11.64
C THR A 18 -35.44 22.05 12.99
N SER A 19 -34.11 21.98 12.99
CA SER A 19 -33.29 22.76 13.92
C SER A 19 -31.93 23.06 13.31
N ALA A 20 -31.76 24.34 12.97
CA ALA A 20 -30.50 24.97 12.71
C ALA A 20 -29.76 25.22 14.03
N SER A 21 -28.45 25.02 14.05
CA SER A 21 -27.51 25.87 14.80
C SER A 21 -26.09 25.66 14.27
N SER A 22 -25.45 26.78 14.02
CA SER A 22 -24.14 26.98 13.42
C SER A 22 -22.99 26.64 14.36
N VAL A 23 -21.87 26.18 13.79
CA VAL A 23 -20.55 26.79 14.06
C VAL A 23 -19.69 26.71 12.81
N THR A 24 -19.26 27.88 12.34
CA THR A 24 -18.18 28.10 11.41
C THR A 24 -16.86 27.74 12.08
N ASN A 25 -16.07 26.83 11.50
CA ASN A 25 -14.65 26.73 11.82
C ASN A 25 -13.82 27.03 10.56
N THR A 26 -13.47 28.30 10.50
CA THR A 26 -12.30 28.94 9.90
C THR A 26 -11.12 28.01 9.60
N GLU A 27 -10.72 28.03 8.33
CA GLU A 27 -9.35 28.19 7.84
C GLU A 27 -8.24 27.43 8.57
N SER A 28 -7.73 26.40 7.90
CA SER A 28 -6.31 26.04 8.01
C SER A 28 -5.76 25.81 6.62
N THR A 29 -5.28 26.92 6.08
CA THR A 29 -4.18 26.96 5.12
C THR A 29 -3.02 26.14 5.67
N SER A 30 -2.63 25.10 4.94
CA SER A 30 -1.31 24.48 5.07
C SER A 30 -0.71 24.38 3.68
N ALA A 31 -0.33 25.54 3.17
CA ALA A 31 0.81 25.61 2.28
C ALA A 31 2.04 25.30 3.14
N SER A 32 2.52 24.07 3.08
CA SER A 32 3.88 23.75 3.46
C SER A 32 4.67 23.50 2.19
N ASP A 33 5.07 24.63 1.61
CA ASP A 33 6.28 24.72 0.82
C ASP A 33 7.45 24.36 1.76
N SER A 34 8.04 23.18 1.52
CA SER A 34 9.40 22.88 1.93
C SER A 34 10.12 22.27 0.76
N ALA A 35 10.23 23.07 -0.30
CA ALA A 35 11.45 23.11 -1.06
C ALA A 35 12.60 23.49 -0.12
N SER A 36 13.33 22.48 0.38
CA SER A 36 14.71 22.69 0.81
C SER A 36 15.58 21.62 0.18
N GLY A 37 15.96 21.93 -1.07
CA GLY A 37 17.15 21.34 -1.65
C GLY A 37 18.35 21.69 -0.79
N THR A 38 18.99 20.67 -0.24
CA THR A 38 20.43 20.73 0.02
C THR A 38 21.09 19.72 -0.90
N SER A 39 21.15 20.10 -2.18
CA SER A 39 22.20 19.63 -3.07
C SER A 39 23.47 20.34 -2.65
N SER A 40 24.41 19.63 -2.01
CA SER A 40 25.86 19.85 -2.12
C SER A 40 26.65 19.07 -1.06
N ALA A 41 26.85 17.78 -1.30
CA ALA A 41 28.12 17.08 -1.05
C ALA A 41 28.10 15.73 -1.76
N ALA A 42 27.91 15.78 -3.09
CA ALA A 42 28.42 14.72 -3.95
C ALA A 42 29.94 14.62 -3.72
N ASP A 43 30.45 13.40 -3.87
CA ASP A 43 31.87 13.07 -4.01
C ASP A 43 32.63 12.75 -2.70
N SER A 44 32.43 11.54 -2.18
CA SER A 44 33.44 10.47 -2.29
C SER A 44 33.06 9.27 -1.42
N SER A 45 32.86 8.11 -2.05
CA SER A 45 32.27 6.88 -1.49
C SER A 45 30.76 6.99 -1.23
N VAL A 46 30.01 5.96 -1.67
CA VAL A 46 28.59 5.74 -1.31
C VAL A 46 28.43 6.10 0.16
N SER A 47 27.63 7.12 0.49
CA SER A 47 27.53 7.60 1.87
C SER A 47 27.06 6.47 2.79
N ALA A 48 27.31 6.57 4.11
CA ALA A 48 26.84 5.56 5.05
C ALA A 48 25.32 5.31 4.93
N GLU A 49 24.57 6.37 4.64
CA GLU A 49 23.13 6.34 4.42
C GLU A 49 22.73 5.37 3.29
N TYR A 50 23.38 5.49 2.13
CA TYR A 50 23.08 4.68 0.95
C TYR A 50 23.43 3.20 1.16
N ARG A 51 24.53 2.93 1.87
CA ARG A 51 24.90 1.55 2.24
C ARG A 51 23.92 0.95 3.25
N ASN A 52 23.45 1.75 4.20
CA ASN A 52 22.46 1.32 5.18
C ASN A 52 21.10 1.03 4.51
N ALA A 53 20.67 1.88 3.58
CA ALA A 53 19.46 1.66 2.79
C ALA A 53 19.56 0.37 1.97
N LEU A 54 20.70 0.12 1.31
CA LEU A 54 20.94 -1.13 0.58
C LEU A 54 20.90 -2.36 1.49
N ALA A 55 21.55 -2.29 2.66
CA ALA A 55 21.52 -3.39 3.62
C ALA A 55 20.09 -3.69 4.11
N LYS A 56 19.28 -2.65 4.33
CA LYS A 56 17.87 -2.78 4.69
C LYS A 56 17.03 -3.35 3.56
N ALA A 57 17.25 -2.91 2.32
CA ALA A 57 16.59 -3.48 1.14
C ALA A 57 16.84 -4.99 1.03
N GLN A 58 18.09 -5.41 1.21
CA GLN A 58 18.44 -6.84 1.21
C GLN A 58 17.71 -7.60 2.32
N GLN A 59 17.68 -7.07 3.54
CA GLN A 59 16.95 -7.69 4.66
C GLN A 59 15.45 -7.83 4.38
N TYR A 60 14.81 -6.80 3.81
CA TYR A 60 13.39 -6.87 3.48
C TYR A 60 13.10 -7.87 2.37
N SER A 61 13.97 -7.96 1.36
CA SER A 61 13.88 -9.01 0.33
C SER A 61 14.02 -10.41 0.96
N ASP A 62 15.08 -10.63 1.73
CA ASP A 62 15.44 -11.97 2.21
C ASP A 62 14.48 -12.50 3.29
N MET A 63 14.04 -11.63 4.20
CA MET A 63 13.25 -12.04 5.36
C MET A 63 11.75 -11.86 5.16
N MET A 64 11.34 -10.85 4.38
CA MET A 64 9.94 -10.51 4.20
C MET A 64 9.45 -10.74 2.77
N HIS A 65 10.32 -11.13 1.84
CA HIS A 65 9.98 -11.44 0.45
C HIS A 65 9.18 -10.31 -0.20
N MET A 66 9.55 -9.07 0.10
CA MET A 66 8.84 -7.91 -0.41
C MET A 66 9.14 -7.67 -1.89
N SER A 67 8.21 -7.01 -2.57
CA SER A 67 8.45 -6.54 -3.94
C SER A 67 9.44 -5.38 -3.96
N LYS A 68 9.99 -5.11 -5.15
CA LYS A 68 10.85 -3.95 -5.37
C LYS A 68 10.18 -2.63 -4.93
N GLN A 69 8.93 -2.42 -5.30
CA GLN A 69 8.19 -1.21 -4.94
C GLN A 69 7.86 -1.16 -3.45
N GLY A 70 7.44 -2.28 -2.86
CA GLY A 70 7.15 -2.35 -1.43
C GLY A 70 8.38 -2.05 -0.57
N ILE A 71 9.57 -2.49 -0.99
CA ILE A 71 10.82 -2.15 -0.31
C ILE A 71 11.10 -0.65 -0.42
N TYR A 72 10.95 -0.04 -1.60
CA TYR A 72 11.13 1.41 -1.76
C TYR A 72 10.22 2.21 -0.82
N ASP A 73 8.93 1.85 -0.81
CA ASP A 73 7.92 2.51 0.01
C ASP A 73 8.26 2.34 1.51
N GLN A 74 8.73 1.17 1.92
CA GLN A 74 9.16 0.91 3.29
C GLN A 74 10.42 1.68 3.70
N LEU A 75 11.40 1.81 2.80
CA LEU A 75 12.62 2.56 3.05
C LEU A 75 12.33 4.06 3.21
N THR A 76 11.39 4.60 2.42
CA THR A 76 11.06 6.03 2.41
C THR A 76 9.95 6.43 3.38
N SER A 77 9.15 5.48 3.86
CA SER A 77 8.00 5.71 4.74
C SER A 77 8.39 6.47 6.01
N GLU A 78 7.57 7.47 6.37
CA GLU A 78 7.67 8.19 7.64
C GLU A 78 7.49 7.30 8.87
N TYR A 79 6.92 6.11 8.70
CA TYR A 79 6.75 5.11 9.76
C TYR A 79 7.73 3.92 9.63
N GLY A 80 8.52 3.88 8.56
CA GLY A 80 9.53 2.87 8.29
C GLY A 80 10.93 3.37 8.63
N GLU A 81 11.86 3.25 7.66
CA GLU A 81 13.27 3.61 7.86
C GLU A 81 13.55 5.11 7.66
N LYS A 82 12.66 5.84 6.97
CA LYS A 82 12.77 7.29 6.69
C LYS A 82 14.06 7.67 5.95
N PHE A 83 14.59 6.78 5.11
CA PHE A 83 15.70 7.10 4.25
C PHE A 83 15.29 8.19 3.24
N PRO A 84 16.21 9.10 2.88
CA PRO A 84 16.03 9.98 1.72
C PRO A 84 15.70 9.17 0.46
N ALA A 85 14.85 9.73 -0.40
CA ALA A 85 14.37 9.03 -1.60
C ALA A 85 15.50 8.61 -2.55
N ASP A 86 16.58 9.40 -2.65
CA ASP A 86 17.77 9.07 -3.45
C ASP A 86 18.56 7.89 -2.87
N ALA A 87 18.68 7.78 -1.54
CA ALA A 87 19.29 6.62 -0.88
C ALA A 87 18.44 5.34 -1.04
N ALA A 88 17.11 5.46 -0.94
CA ALA A 88 16.20 4.36 -1.19
C ALA A 88 16.23 3.90 -2.65
N GLN A 89 16.24 4.84 -3.61
CA GLN A 89 16.38 4.52 -5.02
C GLN A 89 17.71 3.82 -5.30
N TYR A 90 18.81 4.33 -4.73
CA TYR A 90 20.11 3.64 -4.82
C TYR A 90 20.03 2.21 -4.29
N ALA A 91 19.39 2.00 -3.14
CA ALA A 91 19.21 0.66 -2.58
C ALA A 91 18.46 -0.28 -3.55
N ILE A 92 17.37 0.19 -4.15
CA ILE A 92 16.55 -0.58 -5.09
C ILE A 92 17.28 -0.89 -6.41
N ASP A 93 18.14 0.01 -6.85
CA ASP A 93 18.93 -0.17 -8.08
C ASP A 93 20.10 -1.14 -7.88
N ASN A 94 20.57 -1.31 -6.63
CA ASN A 94 21.76 -2.09 -6.30
C ASN A 94 21.48 -3.36 -5.48
N VAL A 95 20.26 -3.56 -5.00
CA VAL A 95 19.88 -4.79 -4.29
C VAL A 95 19.81 -5.96 -5.27
N GLU A 96 20.52 -7.04 -4.94
CA GLU A 96 20.51 -8.28 -5.71
C GLU A 96 19.47 -9.22 -5.09
N ALA A 97 18.33 -9.36 -5.75
CA ALA A 97 17.22 -10.20 -5.32
C ALA A 97 16.57 -10.91 -6.51
N ASP A 98 16.08 -12.11 -6.26
CA ASP A 98 15.19 -12.81 -7.18
C ASP A 98 13.75 -12.42 -6.88
N TRP A 99 13.24 -11.43 -7.61
CA TRP A 99 11.90 -10.88 -7.39
C TRP A 99 10.78 -11.88 -7.70
N ASN A 100 11.02 -12.80 -8.64
CA ASN A 100 10.10 -13.89 -8.93
C ASN A 100 10.03 -14.87 -7.75
N ALA A 101 11.17 -15.18 -7.13
CA ALA A 101 11.21 -15.99 -5.92
C ALA A 101 10.51 -15.29 -4.75
N ASN A 102 10.71 -13.98 -4.56
CA ASN A 102 10.00 -13.21 -3.53
C ASN A 102 8.48 -13.26 -3.73
N ALA A 103 8.01 -13.05 -4.97
CA ALA A 103 6.59 -13.13 -5.28
C ALA A 103 6.01 -14.53 -5.00
N LEU A 104 6.75 -15.59 -5.34
CA LEU A 104 6.36 -16.96 -5.06
C LEU A 104 6.28 -17.26 -3.55
N GLU A 105 7.24 -16.82 -2.75
CA GLU A 105 7.20 -17.02 -1.31
C GLU A 105 6.05 -16.24 -0.65
N LYS A 106 5.75 -15.02 -1.11
CA LYS A 106 4.55 -14.28 -0.70
C LYS A 106 3.27 -15.00 -1.10
N ALA A 107 3.22 -15.55 -2.30
CA ALA A 107 2.07 -16.31 -2.77
C ALA A 107 1.81 -17.55 -1.90
N LYS A 108 2.85 -18.31 -1.56
CA LYS A 108 2.78 -19.46 -0.64
C LYS A 108 2.29 -19.04 0.73
N LEU A 109 2.83 -17.93 1.27
CA LEU A 109 2.40 -17.39 2.55
C LEU A 109 0.89 -17.11 2.58
N TYR A 110 0.36 -16.45 1.55
CA TYR A 110 -1.07 -16.16 1.44
C TYR A 110 -1.93 -17.42 1.27
N GLN A 111 -1.42 -18.41 0.54
CA GLN A 111 -2.09 -19.70 0.41
C GLN A 111 -2.13 -20.45 1.75
N ASP A 112 -1.00 -20.55 2.45
CA ASP A 112 -0.86 -21.37 3.65
C ASP A 112 -1.55 -20.73 4.88
N GLN A 113 -1.41 -19.42 5.05
CA GLN A 113 -1.97 -18.71 6.22
C GLN A 113 -3.38 -18.16 5.96
N GLY A 114 -3.65 -17.73 4.73
CA GLY A 114 -4.91 -17.10 4.35
C GLY A 114 -5.90 -18.03 3.68
N SER A 115 -5.49 -19.24 3.24
CA SER A 115 -6.30 -20.14 2.42
C SER A 115 -6.89 -19.44 1.18
N MET A 116 -6.18 -18.45 0.64
CA MET A 116 -6.64 -17.64 -0.47
C MET A 116 -6.61 -18.43 -1.78
N SER A 117 -7.53 -18.10 -2.70
CA SER A 117 -7.52 -18.67 -4.05
C SER A 117 -6.37 -18.09 -4.88
N LYS A 118 -5.94 -18.81 -5.93
CA LYS A 118 -4.91 -18.32 -6.85
C LYS A 118 -5.21 -16.94 -7.43
N SER A 119 -6.46 -16.68 -7.80
CA SER A 119 -6.89 -15.36 -8.30
C SER A 119 -6.78 -14.28 -7.24
N ALA A 120 -7.22 -14.55 -6.01
CA ALA A 120 -7.13 -13.57 -4.92
C ALA A 120 -5.68 -13.29 -4.52
N ILE A 121 -4.80 -14.30 -4.60
CA ILE A 121 -3.37 -14.14 -4.37
C ILE A 121 -2.75 -13.28 -5.46
N HIS A 122 -3.11 -13.52 -6.73
CA HIS A 122 -2.66 -12.68 -7.84
C HIS A 122 -3.02 -11.21 -7.63
N ASP A 123 -4.29 -10.94 -7.36
CA ASP A 123 -4.80 -9.59 -7.08
C ASP A 123 -4.07 -8.94 -5.89
N GLN A 124 -3.79 -9.72 -4.85
CA GLN A 124 -3.09 -9.24 -3.66
C GLN A 124 -1.61 -8.92 -3.94
N LEU A 125 -0.95 -9.72 -4.77
CA LEU A 125 0.44 -9.49 -5.15
C LEU A 125 0.61 -8.21 -5.98
N THR A 126 -0.33 -7.92 -6.88
CA THR A 126 -0.26 -6.77 -7.80
C THR A 126 -0.92 -5.50 -7.24
N SER A 127 -1.76 -5.63 -6.22
CA SER A 127 -2.50 -4.51 -5.63
C SER A 127 -1.58 -3.37 -5.17
N GLN A 128 -1.98 -2.14 -5.51
CA GLN A 128 -1.35 -0.90 -5.03
C GLN A 128 -1.38 -0.71 -3.50
N TYR A 129 -2.25 -1.45 -2.82
CA TYR A 129 -2.37 -1.46 -1.36
C TYR A 129 -1.89 -2.79 -0.75
N GLY A 130 -1.42 -3.71 -1.58
CA GLY A 130 -0.93 -5.03 -1.21
C GLY A 130 0.58 -5.10 -1.33
N GLU A 131 1.07 -6.04 -2.13
CA GLU A 131 2.52 -6.27 -2.24
C GLU A 131 3.18 -5.49 -3.37
N GLN A 132 2.44 -4.94 -4.33
CA GLN A 132 2.97 -4.13 -5.45
C GLN A 132 4.05 -4.83 -6.30
N PHE A 133 3.98 -6.16 -6.44
CA PHE A 133 4.74 -6.88 -7.46
C PHE A 133 4.29 -6.48 -8.87
N THR A 134 5.18 -6.62 -9.84
CA THR A 134 4.81 -6.48 -11.24
C THR A 134 3.88 -7.62 -11.66
N GLU A 135 3.08 -7.38 -12.70
CA GLU A 135 2.19 -8.39 -13.28
C GLU A 135 2.93 -9.69 -13.61
N SER A 136 4.13 -9.58 -14.22
CA SER A 136 4.94 -10.73 -14.59
C SER A 136 5.46 -11.55 -13.39
N GLU A 137 5.77 -10.89 -12.27
CA GLU A 137 6.22 -11.57 -11.05
C GLU A 137 5.06 -12.28 -10.36
N ALA A 138 3.88 -11.66 -10.33
CA ALA A 138 2.66 -12.28 -9.82
C ALA A 138 2.22 -13.47 -10.70
N ASP A 139 2.26 -13.33 -12.03
CA ASP A 139 1.99 -14.42 -12.97
C ASP A 139 2.94 -15.59 -12.76
N TYR A 140 4.24 -15.30 -12.62
CA TYR A 140 5.24 -16.31 -12.29
C TYR A 140 4.89 -17.01 -10.97
N ALA A 141 4.57 -16.26 -9.93
CA ALA A 141 4.22 -16.82 -8.63
C ALA A 141 3.03 -17.78 -8.74
N ILE A 142 1.93 -17.37 -9.38
CA ILE A 142 0.72 -18.20 -9.52
C ILE A 142 0.94 -19.45 -10.37
N ALA A 143 1.78 -19.36 -11.40
CA ALA A 143 2.15 -20.49 -12.24
C ALA A 143 2.94 -21.56 -11.46
N ASN A 144 3.64 -21.17 -10.39
CA ASN A 144 4.50 -22.04 -9.58
C ASN A 144 3.96 -22.30 -8.15
N LEU A 145 2.75 -21.83 -7.85
CA LEU A 145 2.03 -22.00 -6.58
C LEU A 145 1.26 -23.33 -6.51
#